data_AF-A0A7S0SAU4-F1
#
_entry.id   AF-A0A7S0SAU4-F1
#
_cell.length_a   1.000
_cell.length_b   1.000
_cell.length_c   1.000
_cell.angle_alpha   90.00
_cell.angle_beta   90.00
_cell.angle_gamma   90.00
#
_symmetry.space_group_name_H-M   'P 1'
#
loop_
_entity.id
_entity.type
_entity.pdbx_description
1 polymer ?
#
loop_
_entity_poly.entity_id
_entity_poly.type
_entity_poly.pdbx_seq_one_letter_code
_entity_poly.pdbx_strand_id
1 'polypeptide(L)'
;RPWRWQSHRTRRNDVLRPHIAAAAASLSPHIRVERASSSRWTKRFSRMALVLMCGIPSSGKSAAAADLAARIRAGEGASPPMEVVVVDEPSLHLHRNASYVDARAEKNTRGLLKSTVDRAVYRGGPAVIVDCGNHIKGFRYELWCIARQVGARFCVVHCDAPAEDARRWNAARRRGPRGDRDG
;
A
#
# COMPACT_ATOMS: atom_id res chain seq x y z
N ARG A 1 20.30 -14.45 13.87
CA ARG A 1 20.51 -13.05 14.32
C ARG A 1 19.40 -12.20 13.72
N PRO A 2 18.45 -11.66 14.50
CA PRO A 2 17.39 -10.83 13.95
C PRO A 2 17.97 -9.43 13.67
N TRP A 3 17.70 -8.93 12.47
CA TRP A 3 18.22 -7.67 11.95
C TRP A 3 17.70 -6.50 12.78
N ARG A 4 18.51 -6.02 13.73
CA ARG A 4 18.26 -4.80 14.51
C ARG A 4 18.57 -3.60 13.63
N TRP A 5 17.54 -2.90 13.18
CA TRP A 5 17.65 -1.68 12.38
C TRP A 5 18.12 -0.53 13.26
N GLN A 6 19.27 0.08 12.91
CA GLN A 6 19.77 1.30 13.54
C GLN A 6 19.01 2.50 12.97
N SER A 7 18.29 3.19 13.86
CA SER A 7 17.65 4.47 13.58
C SER A 7 18.73 5.52 13.28
N HIS A 8 18.89 5.89 12.01
CA HIS A 8 19.56 7.16 11.71
C HIS A 8 18.69 8.29 12.23
N ARG A 9 19.23 8.95 13.26
CA ARG A 9 18.70 10.12 13.94
C ARG A 9 18.65 11.29 12.95
N THR A 10 17.50 11.59 12.37
CA THR A 10 17.26 12.87 11.68
C THR A 10 16.14 13.62 12.37
N ARG A 11 16.53 14.74 12.99
CA ARG A 11 15.65 15.67 13.69
C ARG A 11 14.77 16.43 12.69
N ARG A 12 13.52 16.64 13.12
CA ARG A 12 12.55 17.70 12.78
C ARG A 12 11.73 17.55 11.49
N ASN A 13 10.42 17.44 11.75
CA ASN A 13 9.25 17.89 10.99
C ASN A 13 8.60 16.91 10.00
N ASP A 14 7.98 15.88 10.60
CA ASP A 14 7.11 14.89 9.96
C ASP A 14 5.66 15.11 10.38
N VAL A 15 4.77 15.47 9.44
CA VAL A 15 3.34 15.22 9.66
C VAL A 15 2.64 14.90 8.33
N LEU A 16 2.09 13.69 8.25
CA LEU A 16 0.90 13.47 7.44
C LEU A 16 -0.18 14.47 7.91
N ARG A 17 -1.22 14.80 7.15
CA ARG A 17 -2.37 15.39 7.87
C ARG A 17 -2.80 14.37 8.93
N PRO A 18 -3.09 14.79 10.18
CA PRO A 18 -3.40 13.88 11.28
C PRO A 18 -4.44 12.84 10.89
N HIS A 19 -5.33 13.18 9.98
CA HIS A 19 -6.48 12.36 9.65
C HIS A 19 -6.22 11.14 8.76
N ILE A 20 -5.35 11.19 7.73
CA ILE A 20 -5.03 9.95 6.96
C ILE A 20 -4.17 9.02 7.83
N ALA A 21 -3.31 9.59 8.67
CA ALA A 21 -2.50 8.84 9.62
C ALA A 21 -3.36 8.26 10.74
N ALA A 22 -4.37 9.01 11.21
CA ALA A 22 -5.33 8.54 12.21
C ALA A 22 -6.26 7.48 11.62
N ALA A 23 -6.76 7.66 10.39
CA ALA A 23 -7.52 6.64 9.68
C ALA A 23 -6.67 5.36 9.55
N ALA A 24 -5.43 5.47 9.09
CA ALA A 24 -4.53 4.33 8.96
C ALA A 24 -4.10 3.71 10.31
N ALA A 25 -3.93 4.50 11.37
CA ALA A 25 -3.56 4.03 12.71
C ALA A 25 -4.76 3.44 13.47
N SER A 26 -5.99 3.80 13.10
CA SER A 26 -7.21 3.19 13.64
C SER A 26 -7.48 1.79 13.06
N LEU A 27 -6.77 1.41 11.99
CA LEU A 27 -6.84 0.08 11.37
C LEU A 27 -6.03 -0.95 12.18
N SER A 28 -6.55 -1.45 13.30
CA SER A 28 -5.93 -2.53 14.10
C SER A 28 -4.54 -2.23 14.72
N PRO A 29 -4.20 -2.85 15.87
CA PRO A 29 -2.92 -2.61 16.57
C PRO A 29 -1.67 -3.09 15.79
N HIS A 30 -1.86 -3.83 14.70
CA HIS A 30 -0.81 -4.44 13.89
C HIS A 30 -0.39 -3.60 12.68
N ILE A 31 -1.02 -2.44 12.44
CA ILE A 31 -0.70 -1.59 11.28
C ILE A 31 0.23 -0.46 11.69
N ARG A 32 1.44 -0.44 11.11
CA ARG A 32 2.42 0.63 11.28
C ARG A 32 2.52 1.45 10.00
N VAL A 33 2.42 2.77 10.13
CA VAL A 33 2.65 3.70 9.02
C VAL A 33 4.12 4.10 8.99
N GLU A 34 4.83 3.78 7.91
CA GLU A 34 6.24 4.14 7.73
C GLU A 34 6.42 5.21 6.63
N ARG A 35 6.91 6.38 7.05
CA ARG A 35 7.39 7.52 6.23
C ARG A 35 6.35 8.32 5.42
N ALA A 36 6.53 9.64 5.43
CA ALA A 36 5.85 10.60 4.56
C ALA A 36 6.86 11.66 4.07
N SER A 37 6.82 12.05 2.80
CA SER A 37 7.73 13.07 2.25
C SER A 37 7.20 14.49 2.45
N SER A 38 8.02 15.38 3.00
CA SER A 38 7.72 16.80 3.19
C SER A 38 7.91 17.62 1.91
N SER A 39 6.91 18.39 1.49
CA SER A 39 7.12 19.57 0.66
C SER A 39 6.22 20.72 1.16
N ARG A 40 6.81 21.91 1.16
CA ARG A 40 6.36 23.16 1.79
C ARG A 40 4.89 23.49 1.52
N TRP A 41 4.17 23.85 2.57
CA TRP A 41 2.71 23.79 2.67
C TRP A 41 2.10 25.20 2.80
N THR A 42 1.43 25.68 1.75
CA THR A 42 0.44 26.76 1.86
C THR A 42 -0.90 26.28 1.28
N LYS A 43 -1.81 25.92 2.19
CA LYS A 43 -3.29 25.97 2.14
C LYS A 43 -4.09 25.40 0.95
N ARG A 44 -3.52 24.63 0.01
CA ARG A 44 -4.33 23.81 -0.91
C ARG A 44 -4.27 22.35 -0.49
N PHE A 45 -5.42 21.76 -0.18
CA PHE A 45 -5.58 20.31 -0.03
C PHE A 45 -5.15 19.68 -1.37
N SER A 46 -3.89 19.23 -1.46
CA SER A 46 -3.46 18.37 -2.56
C SER A 46 -4.25 17.07 -2.44
N ARG A 47 -5.22 16.88 -3.34
CA ARG A 47 -6.12 15.71 -3.40
C ARG A 47 -5.41 14.43 -3.88
N MET A 48 -4.08 14.38 -3.83
CA MET A 48 -3.30 13.34 -4.48
C MET A 48 -2.41 12.67 -3.45
N ALA A 49 -2.63 11.36 -3.28
CA ALA A 49 -1.82 10.53 -2.43
C ALA A 49 -1.57 9.19 -3.14
N LEU A 50 -0.36 8.67 -3.02
CA LEU A 50 -0.01 7.30 -3.31
C LEU A 50 0.26 6.59 -1.98
N VAL A 51 -0.58 5.62 -1.64
CA VAL A 51 -0.47 4.81 -0.41
C VAL A 51 -0.07 3.41 -0.81
N LEU A 52 1.08 2.94 -0.32
CA LEU A 52 1.54 1.57 -0.56
C LEU A 52 1.24 0.68 0.65
N MET A 53 0.47 -0.38 0.45
CA MET A 53 0.33 -1.43 1.45
C MET A 53 1.53 -2.37 1.35
N CYS A 54 2.11 -2.76 2.48
CA CYS A 54 3.21 -3.72 2.53
C CYS A 54 3.09 -4.60 3.79
N GLY A 55 3.77 -5.75 3.78
CA GLY A 55 3.68 -6.75 4.84
C GLY A 55 3.53 -8.17 4.29
N ILE A 56 3.74 -9.17 5.14
CA ILE A 56 3.76 -10.59 4.73
C ILE A 56 2.44 -11.05 4.09
N PRO A 57 2.44 -12.08 3.21
CA PRO A 57 1.20 -12.65 2.68
C PRO A 57 0.21 -12.98 3.80
N SER A 58 -1.08 -12.73 3.56
CA SER A 58 -2.15 -12.94 4.54
C SER A 58 -2.09 -12.06 5.81
N SER A 59 -1.27 -11.00 5.88
CA SER A 59 -1.24 -10.08 7.05
C SER A 59 -2.42 -9.09 7.16
N GLY A 60 -3.48 -9.26 6.37
CA GLY A 60 -4.64 -8.35 6.40
C GLY A 60 -4.52 -7.09 5.52
N LYS A 61 -3.47 -6.95 4.71
CA LYS A 61 -3.27 -5.80 3.80
C LYS A 61 -4.51 -5.42 2.98
N SER A 62 -5.12 -6.39 2.31
CA SER A 62 -6.31 -6.16 1.48
C SER A 62 -7.52 -5.66 2.26
N ALA A 63 -7.71 -6.15 3.50
CA ALA A 63 -8.78 -5.66 4.37
C ALA A 63 -8.50 -4.23 4.83
N ALA A 64 -7.25 -3.94 5.21
CA ALA A 64 -6.83 -2.60 5.60
C ALA A 64 -6.92 -1.60 4.43
N ALA A 65 -6.57 -2.03 3.21
CA ALA A 65 -6.70 -1.22 2.00
C ALA A 65 -8.16 -0.88 1.69
N ALA A 66 -9.06 -1.86 1.82
CA ALA A 66 -10.49 -1.67 1.61
C ALA A 66 -11.11 -0.71 2.64
N ASP A 67 -10.80 -0.88 3.92
CA ASP A 67 -11.30 0.01 4.97
C ASP A 67 -10.74 1.44 4.82
N LEU A 68 -9.44 1.57 4.52
CA LEU A 68 -8.83 2.87 4.23
C LEU A 68 -9.50 3.55 3.03
N ALA A 69 -9.77 2.81 1.95
CA ALA A 69 -10.46 3.33 0.78
C ALA A 69 -11.87 3.81 1.14
N ALA A 70 -12.63 3.03 1.93
CA ALA A 70 -13.97 3.37 2.36
C ALA A 70 -13.99 4.67 3.19
N ARG A 71 -13.10 4.79 4.18
CA ARG A 71 -12.97 5.99 5.02
C ARG A 71 -12.61 7.23 4.23
N ILE A 72 -11.63 7.13 3.33
CA ILE A 72 -11.24 8.25 2.47
C ILE A 72 -12.40 8.69 1.58
N ARG A 73 -13.15 7.74 0.99
CA ARG A 73 -14.36 8.03 0.20
C ARG A 73 -15.49 8.63 1.03
N ALA A 74 -15.61 8.27 2.31
CA ALA A 74 -16.55 8.85 3.24
C ALA A 74 -16.16 10.27 3.71
N GLY A 75 -14.99 10.78 3.28
CA GLY A 75 -14.47 12.08 3.70
C GLY A 75 -13.85 12.07 5.09
N GLU A 76 -13.64 10.89 5.70
CA GLU A 76 -12.88 10.79 6.93
C GLU A 76 -11.45 11.25 6.68
N GLY A 77 -11.15 12.46 7.16
CA GLY A 77 -9.82 13.04 7.10
C GLY A 77 -9.43 13.77 5.83
N ALA A 78 -10.33 13.84 4.86
CA ALA A 78 -10.24 14.69 3.70
C ALA A 78 -11.62 15.32 3.46
N SER A 79 -11.71 16.65 3.63
CA SER A 79 -12.89 17.42 3.24
C SER A 79 -12.51 18.35 2.07
N PRO A 80 -13.19 18.26 0.91
CA PRO A 80 -14.28 17.34 0.59
C PRO A 80 -13.80 15.88 0.39
N PRO A 81 -14.74 14.91 0.33
CA PRO A 81 -14.45 13.54 -0.06
C PRO A 81 -13.61 13.47 -1.33
N MET A 82 -12.71 12.49 -1.39
CA MET A 82 -11.82 12.31 -2.53
C MET A 82 -12.07 10.97 -3.21
N GLU A 83 -11.90 10.95 -4.53
CA GLU A 83 -11.89 9.72 -5.30
C GLU A 83 -10.70 8.85 -4.88
N VAL A 84 -10.94 7.54 -4.82
CA VAL A 84 -9.93 6.55 -4.44
C VAL A 84 -9.91 5.43 -5.46
N VAL A 85 -8.73 5.17 -6.02
CA VAL A 85 -8.41 4.04 -6.88
C VAL A 85 -7.60 3.04 -6.08
N VAL A 86 -8.03 1.79 -6.05
CA VAL A 86 -7.28 0.68 -5.45
C VAL A 86 -6.69 -0.14 -6.58
N VAL A 87 -5.37 -0.32 -6.56
CA VAL A 87 -4.62 -1.14 -7.51
C VAL A 87 -4.08 -2.35 -6.78
N ASP A 88 -4.60 -3.53 -7.11
CA ASP A 88 -4.18 -4.83 -6.61
C ASP A 88 -3.95 -5.83 -7.76
N GLU A 89 -3.45 -7.03 -7.48
CA GLU A 89 -3.23 -8.03 -8.55
C GLU A 89 -4.53 -8.40 -9.30
N PRO A 90 -5.68 -8.66 -8.62
CA PRO A 90 -6.96 -8.92 -9.28
C PRO A 90 -7.45 -7.79 -10.20
N SER A 91 -7.26 -6.51 -9.84
CA SER A 91 -7.62 -5.36 -10.68
C SER A 91 -6.86 -5.30 -12.00
N LEU A 92 -5.75 -6.03 -12.09
CA LEU A 92 -4.91 -6.16 -13.29
C LEU A 92 -5.17 -7.47 -14.05
N HIS A 93 -6.24 -8.20 -13.71
CA HIS A 93 -6.52 -9.54 -14.21
C HIS A 93 -5.38 -10.54 -13.94
N LEU A 94 -4.67 -10.36 -12.83
CA LEU A 94 -3.59 -11.25 -12.41
C LEU A 94 -4.02 -12.15 -11.25
N HIS A 95 -3.64 -13.42 -11.33
CA HIS A 95 -3.78 -14.35 -10.23
C HIS A 95 -2.57 -14.26 -9.29
N ARG A 96 -2.82 -13.95 -8.01
CA ARG A 96 -1.77 -13.71 -7.00
C ARG A 96 -0.74 -14.84 -6.90
N ASN A 97 -1.14 -16.11 -7.01
CA ASN A 97 -0.18 -17.22 -6.96
C ASN A 97 0.67 -17.32 -8.24
N ALA A 98 0.06 -17.08 -9.41
CA ALA A 98 0.77 -17.10 -10.69
C ALA A 98 1.74 -15.91 -10.83
N SER A 99 1.38 -14.75 -10.27
CA SER A 99 2.20 -13.53 -10.30
C SER A 99 3.55 -13.64 -9.60
N TYR A 100 3.72 -14.60 -8.69
CA TYR A 100 4.91 -14.74 -7.86
C TYR A 100 5.48 -16.17 -7.88
N VAL A 101 5.18 -16.93 -8.94
CA VAL A 101 5.68 -18.31 -9.10
C VAL A 101 7.18 -18.36 -9.39
N ASP A 102 7.68 -17.40 -10.18
CA ASP A 102 9.09 -17.28 -10.53
C ASP A 102 9.49 -15.80 -10.72
N ALA A 103 10.79 -15.57 -10.91
CA ALA A 103 11.35 -14.23 -11.06
C ALA A 103 10.85 -13.49 -12.31
N ARG A 104 10.51 -14.20 -13.40
CA ARG A 104 10.02 -13.60 -14.65
C ARG A 104 8.57 -13.14 -14.48
N ALA A 105 7.71 -13.98 -13.91
CA ALA A 105 6.33 -13.66 -13.57
C ALA A 105 6.27 -12.48 -12.60
N GLU A 106 7.14 -12.47 -11.59
CA GLU A 106 7.24 -11.38 -10.62
C GLU A 106 7.70 -10.07 -11.28
N LYS A 107 8.70 -10.13 -12.17
CA LYS A 107 9.17 -8.96 -12.94
C LYS A 107 8.05 -8.39 -13.82
N ASN A 108 7.31 -9.26 -14.52
CA ASN A 108 6.20 -8.84 -15.38
C ASN A 108 5.06 -8.21 -14.56
N THR A 109 4.70 -8.83 -13.45
CA THR A 109 3.70 -8.31 -12.50
C THR A 109 4.08 -6.91 -12.01
N ARG A 110 5.36 -6.71 -11.62
CA ARG A 110 5.86 -5.39 -11.22
C ARG A 110 5.83 -4.37 -12.34
N GLY A 111 6.18 -4.77 -13.56
CA GLY A 111 6.10 -3.90 -14.73
C GLY A 111 4.67 -3.40 -14.97
N LEU A 112 3.69 -4.31 -14.92
CA LEU A 112 2.28 -3.96 -15.09
C LEU A 112 1.77 -3.07 -13.96
N LEU A 113 2.08 -3.42 -12.69
CA LEU A 113 1.74 -2.61 -11.52
C LEU A 113 2.30 -1.20 -11.63
N LYS A 114 3.60 -1.07 -11.93
CA LYS A 114 4.27 0.22 -12.10
C LYS A 114 3.59 1.06 -13.16
N SER A 115 3.34 0.48 -14.34
CA SER A 115 2.68 1.20 -15.44
C SER A 115 1.26 1.66 -15.08
N THR A 116 0.53 0.86 -14.31
CA THR A 116 -0.83 1.18 -13.90
C THR A 116 -0.85 2.29 -12.86
N VAL A 117 0.06 2.23 -11.88
CA VAL A 117 0.23 3.31 -10.89
C VAL A 117 0.66 4.60 -11.56
N ASP A 118 1.59 4.56 -12.51
CA ASP A 118 2.05 5.73 -13.26
C ASP A 118 0.90 6.45 -13.98
N ARG A 119 -0.02 5.70 -14.59
CA ARG A 119 -1.23 6.26 -15.22
C ARG A 119 -2.27 6.76 -14.21
N ALA A 120 -2.39 6.10 -13.06
CA ALA A 120 -3.39 6.44 -12.05
C ALA A 120 -3.02 7.66 -11.20
N VAL A 121 -1.73 7.95 -11.04
CA VAL A 121 -1.25 9.07 -10.23
C VAL A 121 -0.94 10.26 -11.13
N TYR A 122 -1.84 11.24 -11.18
CA TYR A 122 -1.67 12.47 -11.97
C TYR A 122 -2.11 13.72 -11.19
N ARG A 123 -1.75 14.90 -11.71
CA ARG A 123 -2.06 16.17 -11.06
C ARG A 123 -3.57 16.44 -11.02
N GLY A 124 -4.13 16.61 -9.82
CA GLY A 124 -5.56 16.80 -9.60
C GLY A 124 -6.38 15.49 -9.58
N GLY A 125 -5.70 14.35 -9.68
CA GLY A 125 -6.32 13.02 -9.68
C GLY A 125 -6.67 12.47 -8.29
N PRO A 126 -7.01 11.17 -8.22
CA PRO A 126 -7.48 10.50 -7.01
C PRO A 126 -6.35 10.19 -6.00
N ALA A 127 -6.73 9.69 -4.82
CA ALA A 127 -5.81 8.87 -4.03
C ALA A 127 -5.68 7.49 -4.66
N VAL A 128 -4.45 7.01 -4.79
CA VAL A 128 -4.14 5.67 -5.30
C VAL A 128 -3.62 4.84 -4.14
N ILE A 129 -4.30 3.73 -3.85
CA ILE A 129 -3.87 2.73 -2.86
C ILE A 129 -3.35 1.51 -3.62
N VAL A 130 -2.14 1.07 -3.34
CA VAL A 130 -1.52 -0.10 -3.96
C VAL A 130 -1.50 -1.25 -2.96
N ASP A 131 -2.37 -2.24 -3.15
CA ASP A 131 -2.44 -3.46 -2.35
C ASP A 131 -1.80 -4.65 -3.08
N CYS A 132 -0.47 -4.69 -3.08
CA CYS A 132 0.30 -5.80 -3.65
C CYS A 132 1.43 -6.21 -2.71
N GLY A 133 2.13 -7.30 -3.04
CA GLY A 133 3.24 -7.82 -2.25
C GLY A 133 4.22 -6.74 -1.74
N ASN A 134 4.67 -5.80 -2.57
CA ASN A 134 5.45 -4.60 -2.19
C ASN A 134 6.63 -4.81 -1.20
N HIS A 135 7.14 -6.05 -1.07
CA HIS A 135 8.17 -6.42 -0.10
C HIS A 135 9.55 -5.88 -0.49
N ILE A 136 9.78 -5.64 -1.79
CA ILE A 136 11.08 -5.22 -2.32
C ILE A 136 11.28 -3.71 -2.19
N LYS A 137 12.37 -3.33 -1.53
CA LYS A 137 12.76 -1.92 -1.30
C LYS A 137 12.92 -1.14 -2.61
N GLY A 138 13.58 -1.74 -3.61
CA GLY A 138 13.78 -1.13 -4.93
C GLY A 138 12.45 -0.78 -5.60
N PHE A 139 11.49 -1.71 -5.61
CA PHE A 139 10.17 -1.47 -6.19
C PHE A 139 9.40 -0.35 -5.48
N ARG A 140 9.45 -0.29 -4.14
CA ARG A 140 8.85 0.83 -3.39
C ARG A 140 9.48 2.17 -3.72
N TYR A 141 10.79 2.20 -3.98
CA TYR A 141 11.48 3.42 -4.40
C TYR A 141 11.03 3.86 -5.80
N GLU A 142 10.84 2.93 -6.74
CA GLU A 142 10.28 3.26 -8.06
C GLU A 142 8.90 3.91 -7.96
N LEU A 143 8.01 3.37 -7.11
CA LEU A 143 6.68 3.95 -6.88
C LEU A 143 6.74 5.31 -6.18
N TRP A 144 7.69 5.49 -5.26
CA TRP A 144 7.96 6.82 -4.68
C TRP A 144 8.40 7.84 -5.72
N CYS A 145 9.25 7.44 -6.68
CA CYS A 145 9.66 8.31 -7.78
C CYS A 145 8.47 8.78 -8.63
N ILE A 146 7.52 7.88 -8.94
CA ILE A 146 6.27 8.22 -9.65
C ILE A 146 5.48 9.27 -8.87
N ALA A 147 5.23 9.03 -7.57
CA ALA A 147 4.50 9.99 -6.74
C ALA A 147 5.23 11.36 -6.68
N ARG A 148 6.55 11.35 -6.54
CA ARG A 148 7.37 12.56 -6.48
C ARG A 148 7.28 13.36 -7.78
N GLN A 149 7.28 12.70 -8.94
CA GLN A 149 7.24 13.34 -10.26
C GLN A 149 6.01 14.22 -10.43
N VAL A 150 4.86 13.78 -9.93
CA VAL A 150 3.59 14.51 -10.02
C VAL A 150 3.29 15.36 -8.78
N GLY A 151 4.18 15.35 -7.77
CA GLY A 151 4.00 16.06 -6.50
C GLY A 151 2.91 15.45 -5.62
N ALA A 152 2.58 14.16 -5.82
CA ALA A 152 1.66 13.44 -4.96
C ALA A 152 2.30 13.13 -3.61
N ARG A 153 1.47 13.10 -2.57
CA ARG A 153 1.91 12.64 -1.24
C ARG A 153 2.20 11.14 -1.31
N PHE A 154 3.24 10.67 -0.65
CA PHE A 154 3.58 9.25 -0.61
C PHE A 154 3.57 8.73 0.83
N CYS A 155 3.00 7.54 1.02
CA CYS A 155 2.93 6.88 2.32
C CYS A 155 3.08 5.36 2.15
N VAL A 156 3.73 4.70 3.10
CA VAL A 156 3.77 3.23 3.19
C VAL A 156 3.06 2.79 4.45
N VAL A 157 2.13 1.84 4.30
CA VAL A 157 1.37 1.23 5.39
C VAL A 157 1.83 -0.22 5.52
N HIS A 158 2.53 -0.52 6.60
CA HIS A 158 3.05 -1.84 6.91
C HIS A 158 2.09 -2.61 7.82
N CYS A 159 1.46 -3.64 7.28
CA CYS A 159 0.63 -4.58 8.04
C CYS A 159 1.51 -5.66 8.68
N ASP A 160 1.79 -5.50 9.96
CA ASP A 160 2.67 -6.30 10.80
C ASP A 160 1.87 -7.36 11.59
N ALA A 161 1.43 -8.41 10.90
CA ALA A 161 0.81 -9.57 11.55
C ALA A 161 1.88 -10.57 12.05
N PRO A 162 1.67 -11.24 13.18
CA PRO A 162 2.55 -12.33 13.61
C PRO A 162 2.72 -13.37 12.50
N ALA A 163 3.95 -13.79 12.24
CA ALA A 163 4.26 -14.68 11.12
C ALA A 163 3.54 -16.04 11.23
N GLU A 164 3.34 -16.53 12.45
CA GLU A 164 2.61 -17.77 12.72
C GLU A 164 1.13 -17.66 12.37
N ASP A 165 0.46 -16.57 12.77
CA ASP A 165 -0.93 -16.31 12.44
C ASP A 165 -1.13 -16.14 10.93
N ALA A 166 -0.26 -15.37 10.28
CA ALA A 166 -0.30 -15.18 8.84
C ALA A 166 -0.13 -16.52 8.08
N ARG A 167 0.77 -17.40 8.54
CA ARG A 167 0.93 -18.75 7.99
C ARG A 167 -0.31 -19.60 8.22
N ARG A 168 -0.88 -19.57 9.43
CA ARG A 168 -2.11 -20.30 9.77
C ARG A 168 -3.29 -19.88 8.89
N TRP A 169 -3.51 -18.58 8.72
CA TRP A 169 -4.54 -18.04 7.85
C TRP A 169 -4.29 -18.39 6.37
N ASN A 170 -3.04 -18.34 5.93
CA ASN A 170 -2.68 -18.74 4.57
C ASN A 170 -2.92 -20.25 4.32
N ALA A 171 -2.56 -21.11 5.28
CA ALA A 171 -2.80 -22.54 5.21
C ALA A 171 -4.30 -22.87 5.20
N ALA A 172 -5.09 -22.19 6.03
CA ALA A 172 -6.56 -22.34 6.03
C ALA A 172 -7.18 -21.95 4.68
N ARG A 173 -6.66 -20.90 4.02
CA ARG A 173 -7.12 -20.50 2.67
C ARG A 173 -6.80 -21.54 1.59
N ARG A 174 -5.67 -22.25 1.70
CA ARG A 174 -5.33 -23.35 0.78
C ARG A 174 -6.20 -24.59 0.99
N ARG A 175 -6.72 -24.79 2.21
CA ARG A 175 -7.59 -25.92 2.57
C ARG A 175 -9.09 -25.66 2.35
N GLY A 176 -9.48 -24.42 2.03
CA GLY A 176 -10.87 -24.07 1.70
C GLY A 176 -11.26 -24.48 0.28
N PRO A 177 -12.55 -24.45 -0.09
CA PRO A 177 -13.11 -25.04 -1.32
C PRO A 177 -12.72 -24.33 -2.64
N ARG A 178 -11.62 -23.57 -2.67
CA ARG A 178 -11.03 -22.98 -3.88
C ARG A 178 -9.74 -23.70 -4.32
N GLY A 179 -9.39 -24.81 -3.67
CA GLY A 179 -8.19 -25.60 -3.97
C GLY A 179 -8.32 -26.59 -5.13
N ASP A 180 -9.54 -26.85 -5.62
CA ASP A 180 -9.82 -28.00 -6.52
C ASP A 180 -10.21 -27.58 -7.94
N ARG A 181 -9.54 -26.59 -8.56
CA ARG A 181 -9.83 -26.21 -9.97
C ARG A 181 -8.64 -25.87 -10.86
N ASP A 182 -7.43 -26.34 -10.55
CA ASP A 182 -6.31 -26.26 -11.49
C ASP A 182 -5.63 -27.64 -11.58
N GLY A 183 -6.13 -28.45 -12.51
CA GLY A 183 -5.48 -29.65 -13.05
C GLY A 183 -5.03 -29.39 -14.48
#